data_AF-A0A7X7R8C7-F1
#
_entry.id   AF-A0A7X7R8C7-F1
#
_cell.length_a   1.000
_cell.length_b   1.000
_cell.length_c   1.000
_cell.angle_alpha   90.00
_cell.angle_beta   90.00
_cell.angle_gamma   90.00
#
_symmetry.space_group_name_H-M   'P 1'
#
loop_
_entity.id
_entity.type
_entity.pdbx_description
1 polymer ?
#
loop_
_entity_poly.entity_id
_entity_poly.type
_entity_poly.pdbx_seq_one_letter_code
_entity_poly.pdbx_strand_id
1 'polypeptide(L)' 'MSDPAQMFAPDGPLAAAIPGFRARPQQIEMAQRIAEAIKGHRVLVAEAGTGTG' A
#
# COMPACT_ATOMS: atom_id res chain seq x y z
N MET A 1 -8.61 -10.92 -0.74
CA MET A 1 -7.59 -9.85 -0.85
C MET A 1 -6.63 -10.03 0.29
N SER A 2 -5.33 -10.01 0.02
CA SER A 2 -4.29 -10.04 1.06
C SER A 2 -4.34 -8.75 1.90
N ASP A 3 -3.97 -8.84 3.18
CA ASP A 3 -3.84 -7.64 4.04
C ASP A 3 -2.73 -6.75 3.48
N PRO A 4 -3.02 -5.47 3.13
CA PRO A 4 -2.00 -4.54 2.66
C PRO A 4 -0.78 -4.47 3.58
N ALA A 5 -0.95 -4.51 4.91
CA ALA A 5 0.19 -4.42 5.83
C ALA A 5 1.22 -5.55 5.62
N GLN A 6 0.77 -6.75 5.23
CA GLN A 6 1.66 -7.86 4.94
C GLN A 6 2.44 -7.67 3.63
N MET A 7 1.88 -6.97 2.65
CA MET A 7 2.58 -6.65 1.39
C MET A 7 3.79 -5.72 1.64
N PHE A 8 3.66 -4.83 2.63
CA PHE A 8 4.65 -3.81 3.00
C PHE A 8 5.55 -4.21 4.17
N ALA A 9 5.44 -5.44 4.70
CA ALA A 9 6.29 -5.92 5.78
C ALA A 9 7.78 -5.85 5.38
N PRO A 10 8.72 -5.69 6.34
CA PRO A 10 10.15 -5.57 6.03
C PRO A 10 10.74 -6.74 5.23
N ASP A 11 10.16 -7.93 5.38
CA ASP A 11 10.45 -9.17 4.69
C ASP A 11 9.29 -9.63 3.78
N GLY A 12 8.34 -8.73 3.54
CA GLY A 12 7.14 -8.98 2.75
C GLY A 12 7.41 -9.05 1.25
N PRO A 13 6.38 -9.38 0.46
CA PRO A 13 6.48 -9.55 -0.99
C PRO A 13 7.15 -8.37 -1.73
N LEU A 14 6.88 -7.12 -1.33
CA LEU A 14 7.49 -5.96 -1.97
C LEU A 14 8.99 -5.84 -1.66
N ALA A 15 9.40 -6.13 -0.43
CA ALA A 15 10.80 -6.15 -0.04
C ALA A 15 11.58 -7.26 -0.74
N ALA A 16 10.96 -8.43 -0.92
CA ALA A 16 11.55 -9.55 -1.65
C ALA A 16 11.69 -9.27 -3.16
N ALA A 17 10.73 -8.55 -3.75
CA ALA A 17 10.70 -8.29 -5.19
C ALA A 17 11.50 -7.06 -5.63
N ILE A 18 11.66 -6.06 -4.75
CA ILE A 18 12.23 -4.75 -5.10
C ILE A 18 13.47 -4.48 -4.23
N PRO A 19 14.69 -4.65 -4.78
CA PRO A 19 15.92 -4.34 -4.05
C PRO A 19 15.93 -2.90 -3.52
N GLY A 20 16.20 -2.74 -2.22
CA GLY A 20 16.22 -1.43 -1.57
C GLY A 20 14.85 -0.84 -1.24
N PHE A 21 13.76 -1.61 -1.41
CA PHE A 21 12.43 -1.17 -1.01
C PHE A 21 12.35 -0.86 0.49
N ARG A 22 11.68 0.25 0.82
CA ARG A 22 11.44 0.68 2.19
C ARG A 22 10.02 1.18 2.28
N ALA A 23 9.18 0.42 2.98
CA ALA A 23 7.80 0.81 3.21
C ALA A 23 7.71 2.15 3.93
N ARG A 24 6.78 2.99 3.48
CA ARG A 24 6.41 4.25 4.13
C ARG A 24 5.04 4.09 4.79
N PRO A 25 4.80 4.66 5.99
CA PRO A 25 3.48 4.57 6.64
C PRO A 25 2.33 5.04 5.74
N GLN A 26 2.55 6.07 4.93
CA GLN A 26 1.56 6.62 4.00
C GLN A 26 1.19 5.63 2.88
N GLN A 27 2.11 4.78 2.43
CA GLN A 27 1.82 3.72 1.45
C GLN A 27 0.87 2.69 2.03
N ILE A 28 1.08 2.29 3.28
CA ILE A 28 0.26 1.31 3.99
C ILE A 28 -1.14 1.89 4.22
N GLU A 29 -1.23 3.13 4.69
CA GLU A 29 -2.52 3.81 4.88
C GLU A 29 -3.28 3.90 3.55
N MET A 30 -2.63 4.39 2.49
CA MET A 30 -3.24 4.52 1.17
C MET A 30 -3.71 3.16 0.64
N ALA A 31 -2.89 2.11 0.76
CA ALA A 31 -3.24 0.77 0.32
C ALA A 31 -4.44 0.20 1.10
N GLN A 32 -4.56 0.47 2.41
CA GLN A 32 -5.73 0.11 3.21
C GLN A 32 -6.98 0.85 2.74
N ARG A 33 -6.91 2.17 2.49
CA ARG A 33 -8.05 2.94 1.97
C ARG A 33 -8.49 2.45 0.58
N ILE A 34 -7.54 2.11 -0.28
CA ILE A 34 -7.80 1.53 -1.60
C ILE A 34 -8.51 0.18 -1.47
N ALA A 35 -8.02 -0.71 -0.60
CA ALA A 35 -8.64 -2.02 -0.37
C ALA A 35 -10.09 -1.88 0.11
N GLU A 36 -10.36 -0.97 1.05
CA GLU A 36 -11.72 -0.70 1.55
C GLU A 36 -12.64 -0.04 0.51
N ALA A 37 -12.09 0.78 -0.39
CA ALA A 37 -12.85 1.35 -1.51
C ALA A 37 -13.23 0.27 -2.52
N ILE A 38 -12.28 -0.60 -2.89
CA ILE A 38 -12.52 -1.73 -3.80
C ILE A 38 -13.58 -2.69 -3.22
N LYS A 39 -13.42 -3.10 -1.96
CA LYS A 39 -14.39 -3.98 -1.27
C LYS A 39 -15.79 -3.38 -1.23
N GLY A 40 -15.88 -2.07 -1.02
CA GLY A 40 -17.13 -1.33 -0.99
C GLY A 40 -17.70 -0.96 -2.36
N HIS A 41 -17.03 -1.26 -3.47
CA HIS A 41 -17.37 -0.76 -4.81
C HIS A 41 -17.54 0.77 -4.84
N ARG A 42 -16.67 1.49 -4.13
CA ARG A 42 -16.69 2.96 -4.00
C ARG A 42 -15.57 3.59 -4.80
N VAL A 43 -15.78 4.86 -5.17
CA VAL A 43 -14.73 5.71 -5.72
C VAL A 43 -13.91 6.31 -4.57
N LEU A 44 -12.59 6.23 -4.67
CA LEU A 44 -11.65 6.91 -3.80
C LEU A 44 -10.81 7.88 -4.64
N VAL A 45 -10.76 9.13 -4.20
CA VAL A 45 -9.77 10.11 -4.68
C VAL A 45 -8.76 10.28 -3.55
N ALA A 46 -7.49 10.05 -3.84
CA ALA A 46 -6.39 10.21 -2.90
C ALA A 46 -5.30 11.06 -3.54
N GLU A 47 -4.70 11.94 -2.75
CA GLU A 47 -3.50 12.69 -3.13
C GLU A 47 -2.29 12.02 -2.47
N ALA A 48 -1.25 11.80 -3.26
CA ALA A 48 0.00 11.21 -2.80
C ALA A 48 1.15 12.15 -3.19
N GLY A 49 1.87 12.66 -2.19
CA GLY A 49 3.07 13.45 -2.43
C GLY A 49 4.15 12.63 -3.14
N THR A 50 5.04 13.29 -3.86
CA THR A 50 6.14 12.65 -4.61
C THR A 50 6.95 11.69 -3.72
N GLY A 51 7.19 10.48 -4.22
CA GLY A 51 7.91 9.43 -3.48
C GLY A 51 7.04 8.60 -2.51
N THR A 52 5.73 8.89 -2.42
CA THR A 52 4.76 8.03 -1.72
C THR A 52 4.33 6.84 -2.58
N GLY A 53 4.33 6.97 -3.91
CA GLY A 53 4.08 5.86 -4.84
C GLY A 53 5.26 4.91 -4.86
#